data_AF-A0A2E5U671-F1
#
_entry.id   AF-A0A2E5U671-F1
#
_cell.length_a   1.000
_cell.length_b   1.000
_cell.length_c   1.000
_cell.angle_alpha   90.00
_cell.angle_beta   90.00
_cell.angle_gamma   90.00
#
_symmetry.space_group_name_H-M   'P 1'
#
loop_
_entity.id
_entity.type
_entity.pdbx_description
1 polymer ?
#
loop_
_entity_poly.entity_id
_entity_poly.type
_entity_poly.pdbx_seq_one_letter_code
_entity_poly.pdbx_strand_id
1 'polypeptide(L)'
;MKLILNQILIIFLSITYSSAQFLADVSRNTLPTNLNGEIDNHKSFSILNPKNFDIRQGFTLSMVSYGQQSFSVAGLTNNISYILAENLILDANVTLYKSQIPYQKNNNIFSPFDFTYNAGIKYQPTKNSFLELRFQNLPHYQKYQTRSPFNMRFIQ
;
A
#
# COMPACT_ATOMS: atom_id res chain seq x y z
N MET A 1 27.03 -18.02 37.21
CA MET A 1 26.89 -18.03 35.73
C MET A 1 25.93 -19.09 35.21
N LYS A 2 26.01 -20.37 35.64
CA LYS A 2 25.11 -21.45 35.16
C LYS A 2 23.61 -21.20 35.39
N LEU A 3 23.24 -20.56 36.50
CA LEU A 3 21.83 -20.32 36.85
C LEU A 3 21.14 -19.31 35.91
N ILE A 4 21.86 -18.25 35.53
CA ILE A 4 21.38 -17.21 34.60
C ILE A 4 21.25 -17.78 33.18
N LEU A 5 22.19 -18.64 32.77
CA LEU A 5 22.15 -19.30 31.46
C LEU A 5 20.92 -20.22 31.32
N ASN A 6 20.57 -20.95 32.38
CA ASN A 6 19.38 -21.82 32.38
C ASN A 6 18.07 -21.01 32.27
N GLN A 7 17.99 -19.84 32.92
CA GLN A 7 16.83 -18.96 32.84
C GLN A 7 16.64 -18.36 31.44
N ILE A 8 17.74 -17.94 30.79
CA ILE A 8 17.69 -17.43 29.41
C ILE A 8 17.22 -18.52 28.44
N LEU A 9 17.68 -19.76 28.62
CA LEU A 9 17.34 -20.89 27.75
C LEU A 9 15.85 -21.26 27.85
N ILE A 10 15.28 -21.21 29.06
CA ILE A 10 13.84 -21.46 29.28
C ILE A 10 12.99 -20.39 28.58
N ILE A 11 13.35 -19.11 28.71
CA ILE A 11 12.63 -18.00 28.07
C ILE A 11 12.68 -18.13 26.54
N PHE A 12 13.85 -18.48 25.99
CA PHE A 12 14.02 -18.66 24.55
C PHE A 12 13.18 -19.83 24.02
N LEU A 13 13.12 -20.94 24.77
CA LEU A 13 12.32 -22.10 24.42
C LEU A 13 10.81 -21.77 24.44
N SER A 14 10.32 -21.03 25.45
CA SER A 14 8.91 -20.61 25.53
C SER A 14 8.45 -19.72 24.36
N ILE A 15 9.34 -18.87 23.84
CA ILE A 15 9.05 -18.01 22.68
C ILE A 15 8.85 -18.82 21.39
N THR A 16 9.62 -19.90 21.20
CA THR A 16 9.48 -20.76 20.00
C THR A 16 8.15 -21.51 19.96
N TYR A 17 7.58 -21.89 21.11
CA TYR A 17 6.28 -22.56 21.16
C TYR A 17 5.11 -21.68 20.73
N SER A 18 5.20 -20.35 20.90
CA SER A 18 4.11 -19.44 20.50
C SER A 18 4.09 -19.11 19.01
N SER A 19 5.14 -19.46 18.26
CA SER A 19 5.27 -19.10 16.84
C SER A 19 4.90 -20.25 15.88
N ALA A 20 4.47 -21.41 16.39
CA ALA A 20 4.06 -22.54 15.56
C ALA A 20 2.61 -22.36 15.09
N GLN A 21 2.41 -21.87 13.86
CA GLN A 21 1.09 -21.94 13.21
C GLN A 21 0.86 -23.38 12.72
N PHE A 22 -0.28 -23.98 13.07
CA PHE A 22 -0.62 -25.31 12.60
C PHE A 22 -0.88 -25.28 11.09
N LEU A 23 -0.45 -26.33 10.36
CA LEU A 23 -0.72 -26.47 8.93
C LEU A 23 -2.23 -26.43 8.60
N ALA A 24 -3.08 -26.73 9.59
CA ALA A 24 -4.53 -26.65 9.52
C ALA A 24 -5.07 -25.20 9.52
N ASP A 25 -4.31 -24.23 10.04
CA ASP A 25 -4.67 -22.81 10.09
C ASP A 25 -4.23 -22.04 8.82
N VAL A 26 -3.51 -22.70 7.91
CA VAL A 26 -3.19 -22.15 6.60
C VAL A 26 -4.50 -22.01 5.83
N SER A 27 -4.90 -20.76 5.55
CA SER A 27 -6.08 -20.51 4.70
C SER A 27 -5.85 -21.17 3.35
N ARG A 28 -6.61 -22.22 3.05
CA ARG A 28 -6.65 -22.78 1.70
C ARG A 28 -7.04 -21.64 0.77
N ASN A 29 -6.20 -21.35 -0.22
CA ASN A 29 -6.50 -20.40 -1.29
C ASN A 29 -7.77 -20.87 -2.00
N THR A 30 -8.94 -20.44 -1.52
CA THR A 30 -10.18 -20.59 -2.26
C THR A 30 -10.15 -19.60 -3.40
N LEU A 31 -10.63 -20.04 -4.56
CA LEU A 31 -10.70 -19.18 -5.74
C LEU A 31 -11.45 -17.89 -5.36
N PRO A 32 -10.95 -16.71 -5.74
CA PRO A 32 -11.67 -15.47 -5.52
C PRO A 32 -12.98 -15.54 -6.31
N THR A 33 -14.11 -15.57 -5.60
CA THR A 33 -15.47 -15.51 -6.17
C THR A 33 -15.80 -14.10 -6.71
N ASN A 34 -14.93 -13.13 -6.46
CA ASN A 34 -15.11 -11.71 -6.78
C ASN A 34 -14.75 -11.36 -8.24
N LEU A 35 -15.30 -12.08 -9.22
CA LEU A 35 -15.19 -11.68 -10.63
C LEU A 35 -16.17 -10.56 -10.99
N ASN A 36 -17.27 -10.44 -10.25
CA ASN A 36 -18.37 -9.50 -10.52
C ASN A 36 -18.62 -8.47 -9.38
N GLY A 37 -17.72 -8.33 -8.42
CA GLY A 37 -17.87 -7.34 -7.34
C GLY A 37 -18.95 -7.67 -6.30
N GLU A 38 -19.45 -8.91 -6.26
CA GLU A 38 -20.39 -9.38 -5.23
C GLU A 38 -19.68 -9.53 -3.88
N ILE A 39 -20.35 -9.10 -2.80
CA ILE A 39 -19.87 -9.27 -1.43
C ILE A 39 -20.36 -10.63 -0.92
N ASP A 40 -19.46 -11.52 -0.51
CA ASP A 40 -19.77 -12.85 0.03
C ASP A 40 -20.61 -12.72 1.32
N ASN A 41 -21.91 -13.06 1.24
CA ASN A 41 -22.92 -12.93 2.30
C ASN A 41 -22.91 -14.05 3.38
N HIS A 42 -21.77 -14.71 3.63
CA HIS A 42 -21.75 -15.88 4.52
C HIS A 42 -20.66 -15.81 5.59
N LYS A 43 -20.64 -14.77 6.42
CA LYS A 43 -19.85 -14.77 7.67
C LYS A 43 -20.55 -13.99 8.78
N SER A 44 -20.74 -14.64 9.93
CA SER A 44 -21.16 -14.00 11.17
C SER A 44 -20.30 -12.77 11.45
N PHE A 45 -20.89 -11.58 11.37
CA PHE A 45 -20.16 -10.33 11.48
C PHE A 45 -19.72 -10.06 12.92
N SER A 46 -18.42 -9.97 13.12
CA SER A 46 -17.84 -9.37 14.32
C SER A 46 -17.03 -8.17 13.88
N ILE A 47 -17.32 -7.01 14.48
CA ILE A 47 -16.67 -5.72 14.22
C ILE A 47 -15.19 -5.76 14.66
N LEU A 48 -14.71 -6.84 15.26
CA LEU A 48 -13.31 -7.03 15.65
C LEU A 48 -12.74 -8.35 15.13
N ASN A 49 -13.20 -8.81 13.96
CA ASN A 49 -12.62 -10.00 13.33
C ASN A 49 -11.36 -9.63 12.53
N PRO A 50 -10.16 -10.16 12.87
CA PRO A 50 -8.95 -9.92 12.08
C PRO A 50 -9.07 -10.44 10.64
N LYS A 51 -9.99 -11.37 10.36
CA LYS A 51 -10.28 -11.83 8.98
C LYS A 51 -10.88 -10.75 8.09
N ASN A 52 -11.42 -9.67 8.67
CA ASN A 52 -12.01 -8.56 7.94
C ASN A 52 -10.98 -7.47 7.62
N PHE A 53 -9.74 -7.62 8.08
CA PHE A 53 -8.65 -6.67 7.93
C PHE A 53 -7.56 -7.25 7.03
N ASP A 54 -7.29 -6.57 5.92
CA ASP A 54 -6.25 -6.91 4.96
C ASP A 54 -5.27 -5.74 4.83
N ILE A 55 -3.99 -6.01 5.06
CA ILE A 55 -2.91 -5.06 4.75
C ILE A 55 -2.04 -5.69 3.67
N ARG A 56 -1.88 -4.99 2.55
CA ARG A 56 -0.95 -5.33 1.49
C ARG A 56 0.10 -4.23 1.38
N GLN A 57 1.37 -4.63 1.41
CA GLN A 57 2.49 -3.72 1.26
C GLN A 57 3.22 -4.05 -0.03
N GLY A 58 3.64 -3.02 -0.76
CA GLY A 58 4.36 -3.17 -2.02
C GLY A 58 5.55 -2.23 -2.08
N PHE A 59 6.63 -2.70 -2.67
CA PHE A 59 7.78 -1.87 -3.04
C PHE A 59 7.90 -1.88 -4.57
N THR A 60 8.09 -0.72 -5.17
CA THR A 60 8.21 -0.57 -6.62
C THR A 60 9.44 0.28 -6.94
N LEU A 61 10.25 -0.21 -7.86
CA LEU A 61 11.40 0.51 -8.40
C LEU A 61 11.30 0.52 -9.91
N SER A 62 11.34 1.70 -10.52
CA SER A 62 11.41 1.86 -11.97
C SER A 62 12.60 2.73 -12.35
N MET A 63 13.23 2.41 -13.48
CA MET A 63 14.35 3.17 -14.00
C MET A 63 14.24 3.26 -15.52
N VAL A 64 14.47 4.44 -16.06
CA VAL A 64 14.57 4.69 -17.50
C VAL A 64 15.90 5.37 -17.79
N SER A 65 16.61 4.89 -18.80
CA SER A 65 17.85 5.51 -19.28
C SER A 65 17.63 6.09 -20.68
N TYR A 66 18.15 7.30 -20.89
CA TYR A 66 18.18 7.96 -22.19
C TYR A 66 19.56 8.61 -22.39
N GLY A 67 20.34 8.08 -23.33
CA GLY A 67 21.72 8.51 -23.55
C GLY A 67 22.59 8.30 -22.30
N GLN A 68 23.20 9.38 -21.79
CA GLN A 68 24.01 9.38 -20.56
C GLN A 68 23.21 9.72 -19.29
N GLN A 69 21.89 9.80 -19.37
CA GLN A 69 21.02 10.19 -18.25
C GLN A 69 20.16 8.99 -17.82
N SER A 70 20.08 8.73 -16.51
CA SER A 70 19.20 7.72 -15.92
C SER A 70 18.25 8.36 -14.93
N PHE A 71 16.95 8.17 -15.11
CA PHE A 71 15.91 8.62 -14.18
C PHE A 71 15.38 7.40 -13.45
N SER A 72 15.36 7.42 -12.13
CA SER A 72 14.77 6.35 -11.31
C SER A 72 13.65 6.88 -10.44
N VAL A 73 12.67 6.01 -10.16
CA VAL A 73 11.59 6.27 -9.21
C VAL A 73 11.49 5.05 -8.30
N ALA A 74 11.56 5.29 -7.00
CA ALA A 74 11.31 4.29 -5.98
C ALA A 74 10.02 4.65 -5.23
N GLY A 75 9.20 3.65 -4.90
CA GLY A 75 7.93 3.83 -4.21
C GLY A 75 7.63 2.71 -3.22
N LEU A 76 7.01 3.07 -2.10
CA LEU A 76 6.47 2.19 -1.08
C LEU A 76 4.96 2.41 -1.01
N THR A 77 4.19 1.36 -1.30
CA THR A 77 2.72 1.37 -1.30
C THR A 77 2.23 0.57 -0.09
N ASN A 78 1.25 1.11 0.62
CA ASN A 78 0.54 0.43 1.70
C ASN A 78 -0.94 0.50 1.35
N ASN A 79 -1.58 -0.65 1.17
CA ASN A 79 -3.00 -0.77 0.97
C ASN A 79 -3.61 -1.45 2.18
N ILE A 80 -4.62 -0.84 2.77
CA ILE A 80 -5.34 -1.30 3.94
C ILE A 80 -6.80 -1.40 3.52
N SER A 81 -7.40 -2.57 3.70
CA SER A 81 -8.81 -2.80 3.46
C SER A 81 -9.45 -3.36 4.72
N TYR A 82 -10.62 -2.85 5.07
CA TYR A 82 -11.34 -3.26 6.26
C TYR A 82 -12.84 -3.38 5.99
N ILE A 83 -13.39 -4.55 6.28
CA ILE A 83 -14.83 -4.82 6.12
C ILE A 83 -15.52 -4.58 7.46
N LEU A 84 -16.23 -3.45 7.57
CA LEU A 84 -16.94 -3.03 8.78
C LEU A 84 -18.28 -3.78 8.96
N ALA A 85 -19.01 -3.99 7.87
CA ALA A 85 -20.30 -4.69 7.82
C ALA A 85 -20.42 -5.48 6.51
N GLU A 86 -21.42 -6.36 6.38
CA GLU A 86 -21.67 -7.16 5.16
C GLU A 86 -21.81 -6.29 3.90
N ASN A 87 -22.15 -5.02 4.10
CA ASN A 87 -22.33 -4.04 3.04
C ASN A 87 -21.48 -2.78 3.21
N LEU A 88 -20.47 -2.77 4.09
CA LEU A 88 -19.65 -1.59 4.34
C LEU A 88 -18.17 -1.94 4.35
N ILE A 89 -17.44 -1.37 3.38
CA ILE A 89 -16.01 -1.58 3.17
C ILE A 89 -15.31 -0.23 3.29
N LEU A 90 -14.21 -0.21 4.05
CA LEU A 90 -13.23 0.87 4.06
C LEU A 90 -11.98 0.42 3.32
N ASP A 91 -11.46 1.28 2.46
CA ASP A 91 -10.17 1.06 1.82
C ASP A 91 -9.30 2.31 1.97
N ALA A 92 -8.00 2.11 2.17
CA ALA A 92 -7.03 3.18 2.28
C ALA A 92 -5.71 2.74 1.65
N ASN A 93 -5.30 3.46 0.61
CA ASN A 93 -4.01 3.32 -0.03
C ASN A 93 -3.15 4.55 0.28
N VAL A 94 -1.91 4.33 0.70
CA VAL A 94 -0.90 5.36 0.92
C VAL A 94 0.34 4.95 0.15
N THR A 95 0.84 5.84 -0.71
CA THR A 95 2.07 5.59 -1.45
C THR A 95 3.07 6.72 -1.21
N LEU A 96 4.24 6.37 -0.70
CA LEU A 96 5.40 7.24 -0.59
C LEU A 96 6.32 6.96 -1.78
N TYR A 97 6.76 7.99 -2.50
CA TYR A 97 7.65 7.80 -3.64
C TYR A 97 8.68 8.91 -3.75
N LYS A 98 9.77 8.60 -4.46
CA LYS A 98 10.87 9.52 -4.71
C LYS A 98 11.39 9.29 -6.12
N SER A 99 11.41 10.36 -6.90
CA SER A 99 12.12 10.38 -8.18
C SER A 99 13.55 10.90 -7.97
N GLN A 100 14.54 10.16 -8.46
CA GLN A 100 15.93 10.62 -8.50
C GLN A 100 16.25 11.02 -9.94
N ILE A 101 16.57 12.31 -10.11
CA ILE A 101 17.06 12.88 -11.35
C ILE A 101 18.58 13.07 -11.20
N PRO A 102 19.41 12.58 -12.14
CA PRO A 102 20.86 12.49 -11.97
C PRO A 102 21.56 13.86 -11.96
N TYR A 103 20.83 14.95 -12.20
CA TYR A 103 21.34 16.33 -12.19
C TYR A 103 20.93 17.16 -10.98
N GLN A 104 20.20 16.62 -10.01
CA GLN A 104 20.01 17.31 -8.73
C GLN A 104 21.29 17.21 -7.89
N LYS A 105 22.22 18.13 -8.17
CA LYS A 105 23.48 18.40 -7.46
C LYS A 105 23.27 18.96 -6.05
N ASN A 106 22.11 18.71 -5.44
CA ASN A 106 21.81 19.16 -4.09
C ASN A 106 21.88 17.95 -3.17
N ASN A 107 22.99 17.84 -2.45
CA ASN A 107 23.30 16.82 -1.45
C ASN A 107 22.36 16.85 -0.22
N ASN A 108 21.13 17.33 -0.37
CA ASN A 108 20.13 17.25 0.67
C ASN A 108 19.55 15.83 0.68
N ILE A 109 20.08 15.03 1.61
CA ILE A 109 19.53 13.76 2.07
C ILE A 109 18.03 13.92 2.44
N PHE A 110 17.61 15.15 2.78
CA PHE A 110 16.24 15.57 3.09
C PHE A 110 15.44 16.13 1.90
N SER A 111 15.72 15.74 0.63
CA SER A 111 14.74 16.04 -0.42
C SER A 111 13.40 15.40 -0.02
N PRO A 112 12.28 16.15 -0.02
CA PRO A 112 11.01 15.65 0.47
C PRO A 112 10.59 14.43 -0.35
N PHE A 113 10.13 13.38 0.33
CA PHE A 113 9.42 12.30 -0.32
C PHE A 113 8.07 12.82 -0.75
N ASP A 114 7.67 12.52 -1.97
CA ASP A 114 6.31 12.78 -2.41
C ASP A 114 5.39 11.71 -1.82
N PHE A 115 4.18 12.11 -1.45
CA PHE A 115 3.17 11.20 -0.91
C PHE A 115 1.86 11.32 -1.68
N THR A 116 1.20 10.18 -1.86
CA THR A 116 -0.16 10.10 -2.38
C THR A 116 -0.98 9.29 -1.39
N TYR A 117 -2.27 9.59 -1.36
CA TYR A 117 -3.22 8.82 -0.58
C TYR A 117 -4.54 8.69 -1.36
N ASN A 118 -5.24 7.61 -1.10
CA ASN A 118 -6.58 7.36 -1.60
C ASN A 118 -7.33 6.59 -0.52
N ALA A 119 -8.34 7.21 0.09
CA ALA A 119 -9.17 6.59 1.10
C ALA A 119 -10.62 6.56 0.61
N GLY A 120 -11.27 5.41 0.75
CA GLY A 120 -12.60 5.12 0.26
C GLY A 120 -13.49 4.48 1.32
N ILE A 121 -14.78 4.81 1.25
CA ILE A 121 -15.85 4.14 1.98
C ILE A 121 -16.89 3.71 0.97
N LYS A 122 -17.13 2.40 0.86
CA LYS A 122 -18.14 1.81 -0.02
C LYS A 122 -19.24 1.18 0.80
N TYR A 123 -20.47 1.63 0.59
CA TYR A 123 -21.68 1.11 1.22
C TYR A 123 -22.64 0.51 0.18
N GLN A 124 -23.10 -0.72 0.37
CA GLN A 124 -23.97 -1.45 -0.55
C GLN A 124 -25.36 -1.70 0.05
N PRO A 125 -26.30 -0.74 0.01
CA PRO A 125 -27.60 -0.88 0.66
C PRO A 125 -28.46 -2.02 0.08
N THR A 126 -28.29 -2.35 -1.20
CA THR A 126 -28.98 -3.48 -1.85
C THR A 126 -28.00 -4.27 -2.70
N LYS A 127 -28.38 -5.48 -3.13
CA LYS A 127 -27.54 -6.31 -4.00
C LYS A 127 -27.12 -5.60 -5.30
N ASN A 128 -27.92 -4.65 -5.79
CA ASN A 128 -27.73 -4.01 -7.09
C ASN A 128 -27.35 -2.53 -6.99
N SER A 129 -27.15 -1.99 -5.79
CA SER A 129 -26.87 -0.56 -5.59
C SER A 129 -25.75 -0.36 -4.58
N PHE A 130 -24.77 0.48 -4.90
CA PHE A 130 -23.72 0.88 -4.00
C PHE A 130 -23.50 2.39 -4.02
N LEU A 131 -23.01 2.91 -2.90
CA LEU A 131 -22.58 4.29 -2.70
C LEU A 131 -21.10 4.24 -2.33
N GLU A 132 -20.29 5.09 -2.96
CA GLU A 132 -18.86 5.16 -2.70
C GLU A 132 -18.43 6.61 -2.49
N LEU A 133 -17.74 6.88 -1.39
CA LEU A 133 -17.14 8.16 -1.07
C LEU A 133 -15.63 7.98 -1.03
N ARG A 134 -14.91 8.69 -1.91
CA ARG A 134 -13.45 8.61 -2.03
C ARG A 134 -12.76 9.96 -1.93
N PHE A 135 -11.69 10.00 -1.13
CA PHE A 135 -10.79 11.12 -0.96
C PHE A 135 -9.42 10.70 -1.47
N GLN A 136 -8.96 11.34 -2.54
CA GLN A 136 -7.70 10.99 -3.17
C GLN A 136 -6.84 12.22 -3.44
N ASN A 137 -5.53 12.06 -3.26
CA ASN A 137 -4.50 12.98 -3.71
C ASN A 137 -3.59 12.21 -4.66
N LEU A 138 -3.80 12.40 -5.95
CA LEU A 138 -3.01 11.78 -7.01
C LEU A 138 -1.87 12.74 -7.41
N PRO A 139 -0.70 12.21 -7.83
CA PRO A 139 0.34 13.05 -8.40
C PRO A 139 -0.25 13.80 -9.58
N HIS A 140 -0.27 15.12 -9.51
CA HIS A 140 -0.62 15.91 -10.67
C HIS A 140 0.52 15.72 -11.68
N TYR A 141 0.19 15.18 -12.86
CA TYR A 141 1.08 15.30 -14.00
C TYR A 141 1.25 16.79 -14.25
N GLN A 142 2.37 17.37 -13.77
CA GLN A 142 2.84 18.61 -14.34
C GLN A 142 3.04 18.29 -15.81
N LYS A 143 2.13 18.76 -16.65
CA LYS A 143 2.41 18.90 -18.07
C LYS A 143 3.68 19.72 -18.07
N TYR A 144 4.82 19.06 -18.30
CA TYR A 144 5.98 19.74 -18.80
C TYR A 144 5.44 20.52 -19.98
N GLN A 145 5.34 21.84 -19.83
CA GLN A 145 5.32 22.72 -20.97
C GLN A 145 6.64 22.36 -21.63
N THR A 146 6.55 21.45 -22.60
CA THR A 146 7.64 21.15 -23.50
C THR A 146 8.11 22.52 -23.95
N ARG A 147 9.41 22.77 -23.79
CA ARG A 147 10.06 23.87 -24.49
C ARG A 147 9.82 23.58 -25.96
N SER A 148 8.69 24.06 -26.47
CA SER A 148 8.40 24.05 -27.89
C SER A 148 9.53 24.87 -28.51
N PRO A 149 10.23 24.34 -29.51
CA PRO A 149 11.21 25.13 -30.26
C PRO A 149 10.56 26.34 -30.95
N PHE A 150 9.23 26.44 -30.93
CA PHE A 150 8.46 27.57 -31.46
C PHE A 150 8.00 28.59 -30.42
N ASN A 151 8.31 28.40 -29.13
CA ASN A 151 7.98 29.37 -28.09
C ASN A 151 9.25 30.05 -27.57
N MET A 152 9.83 30.89 -28.42
CA MET A 152 10.92 31.79 -28.05
C MET A 152 10.33 32.94 -27.23
N ARG A 153 10.77 33.09 -25.98
CA ARG A 153 10.53 34.32 -25.22
C ARG A 153 11.32 35.44 -25.89
N PHE A 154 10.64 36.50 -26.32
CA PHE A 154 11.30 37.76 -26.62
C PHE A 154 11.94 38.27 -25.33
N ILE A 155 13.27 38.28 -25.31
CA ILE A 155 14.05 38.94 -24.26
C ILE A 155 13.93 40.44 -24.54
N GLN A 156 13.48 41.19 -23.55
CA GLN A 156 13.45 42.65 -23.54
C GLN A 156 14.55 43.14 -22.61
#